data_AF-V2XPH4-F1
#
_entry.id   AF-V2XPH4-F1
#
_cell.length_a   1.000
_cell.length_b   1.000
_cell.length_c   1.000
_cell.angle_alpha   90.00
_cell.angle_beta   90.00
_cell.angle_gamma   90.00
#
_symmetry.space_group_name_H-M   'P 1'
#
loop_
_entity.id
_entity.type
_entity.pdbx_description
1 polymer ?
#
loop_
_entity_poly.entity_id
_entity_poly.type
_entity_poly.pdbx_seq_one_letter_code
_entity_poly.pdbx_strand_id
1 'polypeptide(L)'
;MLKKSIRGISNLVVYTRAFSAFTDALKEQHGRELVDWERMVREWEQAMARDDLGKECPYDLPSSVITLAKIKKALADEEHKREKKGENAEGTSMSTMLSEALDIEENQ
;
A
#
# COMPACT_ATOMS: atom_id res chain seq x y z
N MET A 1 -34.21 12.00 13.62
CA MET A 1 -32.89 12.57 14.00
C MET A 1 -32.25 11.82 15.16
N LEU A 2 -32.93 11.64 16.30
CA LEU A 2 -32.41 10.97 17.50
C LEU A 2 -31.79 9.57 17.25
N LYS A 3 -32.45 8.69 16.48
CA LYS A 3 -31.92 7.35 16.15
C LYS A 3 -30.60 7.39 15.36
N LYS A 4 -30.42 8.39 14.49
CA LYS A 4 -29.17 8.57 13.72
C LYS A 4 -28.05 9.03 14.64
N SER A 5 -28.33 9.94 15.57
CA SER A 5 -27.36 10.42 16.57
C SER A 5 -26.93 9.33 17.54
N ILE A 6 -27.85 8.50 18.05
CA ILE A 6 -27.52 7.35 18.92
C ILE A 6 -26.61 6.36 18.18
N ARG A 7 -26.93 6.04 16.92
CA ARG A 7 -26.08 5.18 16.08
C ARG A 7 -24.71 5.82 15.81
N GLY A 8 -24.65 7.13 15.59
CA GLY A 8 -23.41 7.87 15.41
C GLY A 8 -22.50 7.80 16.64
N ILE A 9 -23.04 7.96 17.84
CA ILE A 9 -22.30 7.83 19.10
C ILE A 9 -21.78 6.40 19.28
N SER A 10 -22.62 5.40 19.03
CA SER A 10 -22.21 3.98 19.10
C SER A 10 -21.07 3.69 18.12
N ASN A 11 -21.18 4.16 16.89
CA ASN A 11 -20.13 3.97 15.88
C ASN A 11 -18.84 4.70 16.27
N LEU A 12 -18.94 5.92 16.79
CA LEU A 12 -17.78 6.68 17.26
C LEU A 12 -17.01 5.90 18.33
N VAL A 13 -17.71 5.34 19.33
CA VAL A 13 -17.08 4.53 20.38
C VAL A 13 -16.36 3.32 19.79
N VAL A 14 -16.97 2.63 18.81
CA VAL A 14 -16.35 1.49 18.13
C VAL A 14 -15.09 1.94 17.37
N TYR A 15 -15.15 3.03 16.61
CA TYR A 15 -14.02 3.53 15.86
C TYR A 15 -12.88 4.02 16.76
N THR A 16 -13.19 4.74 17.84
CA THR A 16 -12.17 5.17 18.80
C THR A 16 -11.44 3.99 19.42
N ARG A 17 -12.16 2.93 19.78
CA ARG A 17 -11.55 1.70 20.32
C ARG A 17 -10.69 0.99 19.28
N ALA A 18 -11.19 0.83 18.06
CA ALA A 18 -10.44 0.19 16.98
C ALA A 18 -9.18 0.98 16.63
N PHE A 19 -9.28 2.31 16.56
CA PHE A 19 -8.14 3.18 16.28
C PHE A 19 -7.09 3.12 17.40
N SER A 20 -7.53 3.11 18.67
CA SER A 20 -6.61 2.99 19.81
C SER A 20 -5.88 1.65 19.79
N ALA A 21 -6.61 0.54 19.63
CA ALA A 21 -6.03 -0.80 19.54
C ALA A 21 -5.04 -0.93 18.37
N PHE A 22 -5.36 -0.36 17.21
CA PHE A 22 -4.46 -0.30 16.06
C PHE A 22 -3.18 0.48 16.38
N THR A 23 -3.32 1.66 16.98
CA THR A 23 -2.19 2.52 17.36
C THR A 23 -1.28 1.82 18.38
N ASP A 24 -1.87 1.13 19.35
CA ASP A 24 -1.11 0.41 20.38
C ASP A 24 -0.36 -0.78 19.77
N ALA A 25 -1.02 -1.55 18.90
CA ALA A 25 -0.38 -2.65 18.17
C ALA A 25 0.78 -2.16 17.28
N LEU A 26 0.61 -1.02 16.61
CA LEU A 26 1.67 -0.40 15.81
C LEU A 26 2.87 0.02 16.68
N LYS A 27 2.62 0.61 17.87
CA LYS A 27 3.70 0.98 18.80
C LYS A 27 4.46 -0.23 19.33
N GLU A 28 3.75 -1.32 19.58
CA GLU A 28 4.36 -2.57 20.06
C GLU A 28 5.21 -3.24 18.99
N GLN A 29 4.68 -3.35 17.76
CA GLN A 29 5.31 -4.10 16.67
C GLN A 29 6.35 -3.28 15.89
N HIS A 30 6.13 -1.96 15.75
CA HIS A 30 6.89 -1.07 14.88
C HIS A 30 7.27 0.25 15.57
N GLY A 31 7.51 0.21 16.88
CA GLY A 31 7.77 1.40 17.69
C GLY A 31 8.98 2.22 17.25
N ARG A 32 10.03 1.58 16.70
CA ARG A 32 11.21 2.30 16.21
C ARG A 32 10.91 3.02 14.89
N GLU A 33 10.25 2.32 13.97
CA GLU A 33 9.85 2.82 12.67
C GLU A 33 8.88 4.00 12.81
N LEU A 34 7.97 3.95 13.80
CA LEU A 34 7.10 5.09 14.14
C LEU A 34 7.89 6.31 14.61
N VAL A 35 8.88 6.14 15.47
CA VAL A 35 9.74 7.25 15.95
C VAL A 35 10.55 7.84 14.81
N ASP A 36 11.06 6.99 13.91
CA ASP A 36 11.80 7.42 12.74
C ASP A 36 10.91 8.19 11.76
N TRP A 37 9.70 7.69 11.51
CA TRP A 37 8.72 8.36 10.67
C TRP A 37 8.26 9.70 11.26
N GLU A 38 7.97 9.75 12.56
CA GLU A 38 7.61 11.00 13.25
C GLU A 38 8.73 12.05 13.15
N ARG A 39 9.99 11.62 13.27
CA ARG A 39 11.15 12.50 13.06
C ARG A 39 11.21 13.00 11.62
N MET A 40 11.07 12.13 10.63
CA MET A 40 11.07 12.51 9.20
C MET A 40 9.99 13.55 8.90
N VAL A 41 8.76 13.35 9.40
CA VAL A 41 7.65 14.30 9.24
C VAL A 41 7.99 15.65 9.84
N ARG A 42 8.49 15.70 11.08
CA ARG A 42 8.86 16.96 11.75
C ARG A 42 9.95 17.72 10.99
N GLU A 43 10.97 17.02 10.51
CA GLU A 43 12.06 17.64 9.76
C GLU A 43 11.57 18.18 8.41
N TRP A 44 10.66 17.47 7.75
CA TRP A 44 10.02 17.92 6.52
C TRP A 44 9.12 19.13 6.74
N GLU A 45 8.27 19.13 7.77
CA GLU A 45 7.43 20.28 8.13
C GLU A 45 8.27 21.53 8.42
N GLN A 46 9.41 21.38 9.11
CA GLN A 46 10.34 22.47 9.38
C GLN A 46 11.04 23.00 8.13
N ALA A 47 11.38 22.12 7.19
CA ALA A 47 11.96 22.50 5.90
C ALA A 47 10.93 23.27 5.05
N MET A 48 9.69 22.77 4.97
CA MET A 48 8.59 23.42 4.26
C MET A 48 8.26 24.80 4.84
N ALA A 49 8.30 24.95 6.17
CA ALA A 49 8.12 26.26 6.83
C ALA A 49 9.22 27.28 6.49
N ARG A 50 10.35 26.84 5.94
CA ARG A 50 11.50 27.67 5.52
C ARG A 50 11.62 27.78 3.99
N ASP A 51 10.61 27.34 3.24
CA ASP A 51 10.64 27.21 1.77
C ASP A 51 11.82 26.36 1.24
N ASP A 52 12.31 25.42 2.05
CA ASP A 52 13.34 24.47 1.63
C ASP A 52 12.70 23.26 0.93
N LEU A 53 12.61 23.35 -0.40
CA LEU A 53 12.08 22.30 -1.28
C LEU A 53 13.01 21.09 -1.45
N GLY A 54 14.20 21.10 -0.85
CA GLY A 54 15.18 20.02 -0.98
C GLY A 54 14.86 18.78 -0.13
N LYS A 55 13.93 18.87 0.82
CA LYS A 55 13.56 17.76 1.70
C LYS A 55 12.50 16.87 1.04
N GLU A 56 12.78 15.58 0.93
CA GLU A 56 11.82 14.59 0.44
C GLU A 56 10.56 14.55 1.33
N CYS A 57 9.38 14.51 0.69
CA CYS A 57 8.10 14.41 1.35
C CYS A 57 7.90 12.98 1.90
N PRO A 58 7.73 12.78 3.22
CA PRO A 58 7.57 11.46 3.83
C PRO A 58 6.28 10.72 3.40
N TYR A 59 5.37 11.41 2.73
CA TYR A 59 4.12 10.87 2.21
C TYR A 59 4.21 10.49 0.73
N ASP A 60 5.24 10.95 0.03
CA ASP A 60 5.46 10.56 -1.36
C ASP A 60 5.86 9.08 -1.37
N LEU A 61 5.11 8.29 -2.15
CA LEU A 61 5.54 6.92 -2.37
C LEU A 61 6.86 6.96 -3.15
N PRO A 62 7.85 6.14 -2.76
CA PRO A 62 9.02 5.95 -3.60
C PRO A 62 8.54 5.53 -4.99
N SER A 63 9.04 6.19 -6.02
CA SER A 63 8.74 5.83 -7.40
C SER A 63 8.94 4.32 -7.55
N SER A 64 7.88 3.61 -7.94
CA SER A 64 7.92 2.15 -7.97
C SER A 64 8.99 1.71 -8.98
N VAL A 65 10.12 1.23 -8.48
CA VAL A 65 11.21 0.70 -9.33
C VAL A 65 10.80 -0.66 -9.95
N ILE A 66 9.61 -1.16 -9.61
CA ILE A 66 8.99 -2.33 -10.21
C ILE A 66 8.28 -1.90 -11.48
N THR A 67 8.99 -1.98 -12.59
CA THR A 67 8.39 -1.77 -13.91
C THR A 67 7.45 -2.92 -14.24
N LEU A 68 6.42 -2.65 -15.06
CA LEU A 68 5.52 -3.67 -15.60
C LEU A 68 6.31 -4.81 -16.28
N ALA A 69 7.45 -4.49 -16.89
CA ALA A 69 8.37 -5.48 -17.46
C ALA A 69 8.92 -6.48 -16.41
N LYS A 70 9.19 -6.05 -15.17
CA LYS A 70 9.61 -6.95 -14.08
C LYS A 70 8.47 -7.87 -13.64
N ILE A 71 7.24 -7.37 -13.63
CA ILE A 71 6.04 -8.16 -13.30
C ILE A 71 5.78 -9.20 -14.40
N LYS A 72 5.74 -8.77 -15.67
CA LYS A 72 5.57 -9.65 -16.83
C LYS A 72 6.65 -10.74 -16.87
N LYS A 73 7.90 -10.39 -16.58
CA LYS A 73 9.00 -11.37 -16.49
C LYS A 73 8.80 -12.36 -15.35
N ALA A 74 8.44 -11.92 -14.16
CA ALA A 74 8.22 -12.81 -13.01
C ALA A 74 7.07 -13.79 -13.27
N LEU A 75 5.97 -13.33 -13.87
CA LEU A 75 4.82 -14.16 -14.25
C LEU A 75 5.20 -15.20 -15.31
N ALA A 76 5.95 -14.80 -16.34
CA ALA A 76 6.46 -15.72 -17.36
C ALA A 76 7.40 -16.78 -16.78
N ASP A 77 8.28 -16.39 -15.85
CA ASP A 77 9.20 -17.32 -15.17
C ASP A 77 8.45 -18.32 -14.27
N GLU A 78 7.36 -17.91 -13.61
CA GLU A 78 6.49 -18.79 -12.83
C GLU A 78 5.70 -19.77 -13.70
N GLU A 79 5.14 -19.30 -14.81
CA GLU A 79 4.42 -20.13 -15.77
C GLU A 79 5.34 -21.19 -16.39
N HIS A 80 6.54 -20.79 -16.82
CA HIS A 80 7.54 -21.73 -17.35
C HIS A 80 7.93 -22.79 -16.29
N LYS A 81 8.02 -22.42 -15.01
CA LYS A 81 8.27 -23.38 -13.92
C LYS A 81 7.10 -24.36 -13.73
N ARG A 82 5.85 -23.90 -13.87
CA ARG A 82 4.66 -24.75 -13.77
C ARG A 82 4.52 -25.70 -14.97
N GLU A 83 4.85 -25.24 -16.17
CA GLU A 83 4.93 -26.07 -17.39
C GLU A 83 5.94 -27.21 -17.23
N LYS A 84 7.14 -26.88 -16.71
CA LYS A 84 8.18 -27.89 -16.43
C LYS A 84 7.76 -28.94 -15.40
N LYS A 85 6.80 -28.61 -14.52
CA LYS A 85 6.21 -29.52 -13.53
C LYS A 85 5.01 -30.30 -14.07
N GLY A 86 4.56 -30.04 -15.30
CA GLY A 86 3.42 -30.71 -15.92
C GLY A 86 2.05 -30.27 -15.36
N GLU A 87 1.98 -29.11 -14.71
CA GLU A 87 0.79 -28.63 -13.97
C GLU A 87 -0.15 -27.73 -14.81
N ASN A 88 0.02 -27.67 -16.13
CA ASN A 88 -0.83 -26.82 -16.97
C ASN A 88 -2.07 -27.57 -17.46
N ALA A 89 -3.20 -27.27 -16.84
CA ALA A 89 -4.53 -27.55 -17.39
C ALA A 89 -4.90 -26.45 -18.40
N GLU A 90 -5.41 -26.88 -19.56
CA GLU A 90 -5.83 -26.05 -20.69
C GLU A 90 -6.75 -24.89 -20.25
N GLY A 91 -6.25 -23.68 -20.30
CA GLY A 91 -6.99 -22.46 -20.01
C GLY A 91 -6.13 -21.23 -20.31
N THR A 92 -6.77 -20.10 -20.62
CA THR A 92 -6.10 -18.81 -20.82
C THR A 92 -5.15 -18.55 -19.64
N SER A 93 -3.87 -18.33 -19.93
CA SER A 93 -2.87 -18.08 -18.90
C SER A 93 -3.28 -16.87 -18.03
N MET A 94 -3.24 -17.06 -16.71
CA MET A 94 -3.42 -15.98 -15.74
C MET A 94 -2.43 -14.83 -15.98
N SER A 95 -1.25 -15.13 -16.53
CA SER A 95 -0.24 -14.14 -16.93
C SER A 95 -0.76 -13.23 -18.06
N THR A 96 -1.45 -13.82 -19.05
CA THR A 96 -2.09 -13.09 -20.15
C THR A 96 -3.23 -12.21 -19.64
N MET A 97 -4.11 -12.75 -18.79
CA MET A 97 -5.22 -11.97 -18.22
C MET A 97 -4.74 -10.79 -17.36
N LEU A 98 -3.72 -11.01 -16.53
CA LEU A 98 -3.15 -9.95 -15.69
C LEU A 98 -2.39 -8.92 -16.52
N SER A 99 -1.68 -9.34 -17.58
CA SER A 99 -1.01 -8.41 -18.49
C SER A 99 -2.01 -7.53 -19.23
N GLU A 100 -3.11 -8.09 -19.72
CA GLU A 100 -4.19 -7.34 -20.38
C GLU A 100 -4.87 -6.36 -19.42
N ALA A 101 -5.13 -6.76 -18.17
CA ALA A 101 -5.74 -5.89 -17.17
C ALA A 101 -4.82 -4.70 -16.79
N LEU A 102 -3.52 -4.95 -16.66
CA LEU A 102 -2.53 -3.91 -16.34
C LEU A 102 -2.29 -2.95 -17.52
N ASP A 103 -2.30 -3.45 -18.76
CA ASP A 103 -2.18 -2.60 -19.96
C ASP A 103 -3.41 -1.69 -20.16
N ILE A 104 -4.57 -2.06 -19.60
CA ILE A 104 -5.77 -1.21 -19.58
C ILE A 104 -5.65 -0.08 -18.55
N GLU A 105 -5.07 -0.34 -17.37
CA GLU A 105 -4.88 0.65 -16.30
C GLU A 105 -3.87 1.76 -16.69
N GLU A 106 -2.84 1.43 -17.49
CA GLU A 106 -1.84 2.40 -17.97
C GLU A 106 -2.39 3.37 -19.03
N ASN A 107 -3.49 3.01 -19.71
CA ASN A 107 -4.12 3.79 -20.78
C ASN A 107 -5.36 4.59 -20.32
N GLN A 108 -5.62 4.69 -19.02
CA GLN A 108 -6.65 5.54 -18.41
C GLN A 108 -6.07 6.78 -17.74
#